data_AF-A0A7C5Y4W0-F1
#
_entry.id   AF-A0A7C5Y4W0-F1
#
_cell.length_a   1.000
_cell.length_b   1.000
_cell.length_c   1.000
_cell.angle_alpha   90.00
_cell.angle_beta   90.00
_cell.angle_gamma   90.00
#
_symmetry.space_group_name_H-M   'P 1'
#
loop_
_entity.id
_entity.type
_entity.pdbx_description
1 polymer ?
#
loop_
_entity_poly.entity_id
_entity_poly.type
_entity_poly.pdbx_seq_one_letter_code
_entity_poly.pdbx_strand_id
1 'polypeptide(L)'
;MRIVNLAHPSLFMFGCYIVAGFVMNAVVNVFGTSVPPLLIFPPLMAALVVVVVSLALLPFFQFSTGKGDEVQLLITYGLLLIFEDVFRLVWGSAPLRASQPFELAGSIRLGEYFIPLYNTYVILSAFVIAFLLWYFLFKTRLGMVIRAASMDLEMATALGTNVRMVLLLTVALAGFLAGLGGGLFIPATSAMLGMSVELLVLAFVVVVIGGLGSFFGSLIGAFIVSILRTIT
;
A
#
# COMPACT_ATOMS: atom_id res chain seq x y z
N MET A 1 -11.91 -9.08 -17.15
CA MET A 1 -10.96 -8.01 -17.53
C MET A 1 -9.66 -8.19 -16.75
N ARG A 2 -8.52 -8.41 -17.41
CA ARG A 2 -7.20 -8.49 -16.76
C ARG A 2 -6.36 -7.30 -17.21
N ILE A 3 -6.54 -6.16 -16.57
CA ILE A 3 -5.80 -4.96 -16.91
C ILE A 3 -4.80 -4.66 -15.79
N VAL A 4 -3.53 -4.55 -16.15
CA VAL A 4 -2.44 -4.25 -15.22
C VAL A 4 -2.34 -2.74 -15.08
N ASN A 5 -2.74 -2.21 -13.93
CA ASN A 5 -2.58 -0.79 -13.61
C ASN A 5 -1.15 -0.55 -13.09
N LEU A 6 -0.28 0.03 -13.93
CA LEU A 6 1.11 0.31 -13.56
C LEU A 6 1.26 1.44 -12.54
N ALA A 7 0.25 2.31 -12.40
CA ALA A 7 0.30 3.43 -11.46
C ALA A 7 0.02 3.00 -10.01
N HIS A 8 -0.59 1.83 -9.76
CA HIS A 8 -1.02 1.45 -8.41
C HIS A 8 0.13 1.46 -7.36
N PRO A 9 1.35 0.96 -7.66
CA PRO A 9 2.47 0.98 -6.72
C PRO A 9 2.99 2.38 -6.39
N SER A 10 2.70 3.39 -7.20
CA SER A 10 3.02 4.79 -6.87
C SER A 10 2.24 5.28 -5.64
N LEU A 11 1.06 4.70 -5.34
CA LEU A 11 0.29 5.02 -4.12
C LEU A 11 0.99 4.53 -2.85
N PHE A 12 1.68 3.39 -2.93
CA PHE A 12 2.52 2.89 -1.83
C PHE A 12 3.68 3.86 -1.58
N MET A 13 4.37 4.27 -2.65
CA MET A 13 5.43 5.28 -2.58
C MET A 13 4.89 6.61 -2.02
N PHE A 14 3.67 7.01 -2.39
CA PHE A 14 3.00 8.19 -1.83
C PHE A 14 2.84 8.09 -0.32
N GLY A 15 2.37 6.93 0.18
CA GLY A 15 2.34 6.62 1.61
C GLY A 15 3.73 6.74 2.24
N CYS A 16 4.78 6.34 1.52
CA CYS A 16 6.13 6.44 2.01
C CYS A 16 6.64 7.86 2.23
N TYR A 17 6.48 8.71 1.23
CA TYR A 17 6.91 10.09 1.30
C TYR A 17 6.10 10.91 2.31
N ILE A 18 4.80 10.61 2.48
CA ILE A 18 3.98 11.26 3.50
C ILE A 18 4.51 10.94 4.90
N VAL A 19 4.74 9.67 5.24
CA VAL A 19 5.28 9.31 6.56
C VAL A 19 6.67 9.90 6.74
N ALA A 20 7.53 9.85 5.72
CA ALA A 20 8.85 10.44 5.82
C ALA A 20 8.80 11.95 6.09
N GLY A 21 7.99 12.69 5.32
CA GLY A 21 7.79 14.12 5.53
C GLY A 21 7.15 14.46 6.88
N PHE A 22 6.18 13.65 7.33
CA PHE A 22 5.47 13.89 8.58
C PHE A 22 6.30 13.53 9.81
N VAL A 23 7.07 12.44 9.77
CA VAL A 23 8.01 12.07 10.85
C VAL A 23 9.12 13.11 10.96
N MET A 24 9.68 13.58 9.84
CA MET A 24 10.73 14.61 9.86
C MET A 24 10.24 15.99 10.33
N ASN A 25 9.01 16.40 9.98
CA ASN A 25 8.54 17.78 10.24
C ASN A 25 7.54 17.93 11.39
N ALA A 26 6.66 16.96 11.65
CA ALA A 26 5.49 17.15 12.50
C ALA A 26 5.59 16.43 13.86
N VAL A 27 6.09 15.20 13.93
CA VAL A 27 6.02 14.44 15.19
C VAL A 27 7.08 14.90 16.21
N VAL A 28 8.29 15.20 15.75
CA VAL A 28 9.37 15.73 16.63
C VAL A 28 8.96 17.04 17.30
N ASN A 29 8.24 17.89 16.58
CA ASN A 29 7.89 19.24 17.04
C ASN A 29 6.60 19.30 17.87
N VAL A 30 5.64 18.37 17.68
CA VAL A 30 4.31 18.47 18.29
C VAL A 30 4.07 17.49 19.44
N PHE A 31 4.63 16.26 19.38
CA PHE A 31 4.32 15.20 20.36
C PHE A 31 5.48 14.80 21.28
N GLY A 32 6.66 15.42 21.10
CA GLY A 32 7.89 15.00 21.77
C GLY A 32 8.33 13.58 21.39
N THR A 33 9.36 13.05 22.06
CA THR A 33 9.90 11.69 21.86
C THR A 33 9.08 10.59 22.56
N SER A 34 7.76 10.74 22.61
CA SER A 34 6.90 9.70 23.19
C SER A 34 6.65 8.59 22.15
N VAL A 35 7.05 7.37 22.51
CA VAL A 35 7.11 6.18 21.62
C VAL A 35 5.76 5.72 21.04
N PRO A 36 4.63 5.71 21.80
CA PRO A 36 3.37 5.13 21.31
C PRO A 36 2.66 5.91 20.18
N PRO A 37 2.53 7.26 20.23
CA PRO A 37 1.87 8.02 19.16
C PRO A 37 2.62 7.92 17.83
N LEU A 38 3.95 7.92 17.86
CA LEU A 38 4.80 7.91 16.67
C LEU A 38 4.72 6.59 15.88
N LEU A 39 4.31 5.48 16.51
CA LEU A 39 4.20 4.16 15.88
C LEU A 39 2.89 3.94 15.11
N ILE A 40 1.80 4.62 15.50
CA ILE A 40 0.46 4.39 14.96
C ILE A 40 -0.02 5.58 14.12
N PHE A 41 0.21 6.82 14.57
CA PHE A 41 -0.33 8.01 13.88
C PHE A 41 0.23 8.22 12.48
N PRO A 42 1.57 8.17 12.25
CA PRO A 42 2.12 8.38 10.91
C PRO A 42 1.59 7.41 9.84
N PRO A 43 1.60 6.07 10.04
CA PRO A 43 1.07 5.16 9.02
C PRO A 43 -0.44 5.34 8.82
N LEU A 44 -1.21 5.63 9.88
CA LEU A 44 -2.64 5.84 9.77
C LEU A 44 -2.99 7.14 9.01
N MET A 45 -2.23 8.22 9.25
CA MET A 45 -2.38 9.45 8.49
C MET A 45 -2.02 9.25 7.01
N ALA A 46 -0.92 8.56 6.73
CA ALA A 46 -0.55 8.21 5.36
C ALA A 46 -1.64 7.39 4.69
N ALA A 47 -2.23 6.41 5.38
CA ALA A 47 -3.38 5.66 4.88
C ALA A 47 -4.56 6.56 4.51
N LEU A 48 -4.94 7.52 5.36
CA LEU A 48 -6.03 8.44 5.08
C LEU A 48 -5.74 9.37 3.89
N VAL A 49 -4.53 9.93 3.81
CA VAL A 49 -4.16 10.80 2.69
C VAL A 49 -4.12 10.00 1.38
N VAL A 50 -3.56 8.80 1.39
CA VAL A 50 -3.53 7.93 0.20
C VAL A 50 -4.94 7.51 -0.22
N VAL A 51 -5.89 7.31 0.72
CA VAL A 51 -7.31 7.12 0.38
C VAL A 51 -7.83 8.32 -0.41
N VAL A 52 -7.62 9.55 0.07
CA VAL A 52 -8.07 10.77 -0.62
C VAL A 52 -7.46 10.87 -2.02
N VAL A 53 -6.15 10.63 -2.15
CA VAL A 53 -5.45 10.62 -3.44
C VAL A 53 -6.02 9.54 -4.36
N SER A 54 -6.20 8.32 -3.87
CA SER A 54 -6.76 7.22 -4.66
C SER A 54 -8.17 7.50 -5.16
N LEU A 55 -9.00 8.14 -4.33
CA LEU A 55 -10.34 8.58 -4.69
C LEU A 55 -10.34 9.73 -5.71
N ALA A 56 -9.37 10.65 -5.61
CA ALA A 56 -9.20 11.72 -6.58
C ALA A 56 -8.75 11.22 -7.96
N LEU A 57 -8.05 10.09 -8.03
CA LEU A 57 -7.61 9.46 -9.27
C LEU A 57 -8.67 8.59 -9.94
N LEU A 58 -9.71 8.18 -9.22
CA LEU A 58 -10.79 7.34 -9.77
C LEU A 58 -11.42 7.87 -11.08
N PRO A 59 -11.75 9.16 -11.21
CA PRO A 59 -12.31 9.70 -12.45
C PRO A 59 -11.37 9.52 -13.66
N PHE A 60 -10.06 9.63 -13.44
CA PHE A 60 -9.06 9.43 -14.50
C PHE A 60 -9.03 7.98 -14.99
N PHE A 61 -9.11 7.00 -14.07
CA PHE A 61 -9.16 5.59 -14.46
C PHE A 61 -10.47 5.22 -15.16
N GLN A 62 -11.60 5.77 -14.72
CA GLN A 62 -12.90 5.57 -15.37
C GLN A 62 -12.93 6.15 -16.79
N PHE A 63 -12.28 7.28 -17.04
CA PHE A 63 -12.18 7.88 -18.38
C PHE A 63 -11.41 7.01 -19.38
N SER A 64 -10.49 6.17 -18.91
CA SER A 64 -9.72 5.24 -19.74
C SER A 64 -10.49 3.94 -20.06
N THR A 65 -11.57 3.64 -19.34
CA THR A 65 -12.30 2.38 -19.47
C THR A 65 -13.12 2.42 -20.77
N GLY A 66 -12.62 1.74 -21.81
CA GLY A 66 -13.26 1.64 -23.14
C GLY A 66 -12.41 2.11 -24.33
N LYS A 67 -11.19 2.61 -24.11
CA LYS A 67 -10.31 3.16 -25.17
C LYS A 67 -9.21 2.20 -25.67
N GLY A 68 -9.32 0.90 -25.38
CA GLY A 68 -8.32 -0.11 -25.74
C GLY A 68 -7.19 -0.23 -24.71
N ASP A 69 -6.63 -1.44 -24.58
CA ASP A 69 -5.68 -1.79 -23.52
C ASP A 69 -4.37 -0.98 -23.59
N GLU A 70 -3.92 -0.63 -24.80
CA GLU A 70 -2.70 0.15 -25.04
C GLU A 70 -2.78 1.57 -24.46
N VAL A 71 -3.91 2.25 -24.65
CA VAL A 71 -4.13 3.62 -24.15
C VAL A 71 -4.11 3.64 -22.63
N GLN A 72 -4.65 2.61 -21.99
CA GLN A 72 -4.64 2.50 -20.54
C GLN A 72 -3.23 2.30 -19.99
N LEU A 73 -2.41 1.46 -20.62
CA LEU A 73 -1.01 1.30 -20.23
C LEU A 73 -0.23 2.63 -20.35
N LEU A 74 -0.40 3.34 -21.46
CA LEU A 74 0.24 4.65 -21.68
C LEU A 74 -0.18 5.69 -20.64
N ILE A 75 -1.48 5.77 -20.32
CA ILE A 75 -2.00 6.70 -19.30
C ILE A 75 -1.44 6.34 -17.92
N THR A 76 -1.48 5.07 -17.53
CA THR A 76 -0.99 4.65 -16.20
C THR A 76 0.51 4.81 -16.06
N TYR A 77 1.29 4.59 -17.13
CA TYR A 77 2.72 4.85 -17.14
C TYR A 77 3.03 6.36 -17.07
N GLY A 78 2.33 7.19 -17.83
CA GLY A 78 2.47 8.65 -17.73
C GLY A 78 2.13 9.17 -16.33
N LEU A 79 1.09 8.61 -15.70
CA LEU A 79 0.67 8.96 -14.35
C LEU A 79 1.70 8.53 -13.29
N LEU A 80 2.37 7.39 -13.49
CA LEU A 80 3.53 6.98 -12.69
C LEU A 80 4.65 8.01 -12.77
N LEU A 81 5.05 8.45 -13.98
CA LEU A 81 6.10 9.45 -14.17
C LEU A 81 5.76 10.79 -13.53
N ILE A 82 4.52 11.26 -13.70
CA ILE A 82 4.04 12.49 -13.05
C ILE A 82 4.18 12.39 -11.54
N PHE A 83 3.82 11.24 -10.94
CA PHE A 83 3.99 11.07 -9.50
C PHE A 83 5.44 11.10 -9.07
N GLU A 84 6.34 10.43 -9.80
CA GLU A 84 7.78 10.48 -9.50
C GLU A 84 8.33 11.92 -9.54
N ASP A 85 7.95 12.70 -10.55
CA ASP A 85 8.35 14.10 -10.64
C ASP A 85 7.73 14.96 -9.53
N VAL A 86 6.46 14.74 -9.17
CA VAL A 86 5.82 15.42 -8.04
C VAL A 86 6.55 15.11 -6.73
N PHE A 87 6.93 13.86 -6.49
CA PHE A 87 7.70 13.49 -5.30
C PHE A 87 9.07 14.17 -5.28
N ARG A 88 9.76 14.17 -6.43
CA ARG A 88 11.06 14.82 -6.60
C ARG A 88 10.98 16.33 -6.32
N LEU A 89 9.90 16.99 -6.75
CA LEU A 89 9.70 18.42 -6.56
C LEU A 89 9.39 18.78 -5.10
N VAL A 90 8.56 18.00 -4.42
CA VAL A 90 8.12 18.31 -3.04
C VAL A 90 9.17 17.93 -2.01
N TRP A 91 9.84 16.79 -2.17
CA TRP A 91 10.75 16.22 -1.18
C TRP A 91 12.23 16.20 -1.59
N GLY A 92 12.53 16.55 -2.84
CA GLY A 92 13.88 16.48 -3.38
C GLY A 92 14.27 15.09 -3.86
N SER A 93 15.47 14.98 -4.42
CA SER A 93 16.05 13.72 -4.93
C SER A 93 16.82 12.91 -3.87
N ALA A 94 16.98 13.45 -2.66
CA ALA A 94 17.71 12.79 -1.60
C ALA A 94 16.86 11.67 -0.98
N PRO A 95 17.47 10.54 -0.59
CA PRO A 95 16.75 9.47 0.09
C PRO A 95 16.28 9.97 1.46
N LEU A 96 14.97 9.88 1.71
CA LEU A 96 14.39 10.27 2.98
C LEU A 96 14.38 9.10 3.94
N ARG A 97 14.88 9.31 5.15
CA ARG A 97 14.87 8.33 6.23
C ARG A 97 13.95 8.79 7.35
N ALA A 98 13.02 7.94 7.71
CA ALA A 98 12.16 8.12 8.88
C ALA A 98 12.59 7.14 9.98
N SER A 99 13.88 7.09 10.34
CA SER A 99 14.42 6.09 11.29
C SER A 99 14.05 6.35 12.74
N GLN A 100 13.55 7.53 13.08
CA GLN A 100 13.20 7.89 14.47
C GLN A 100 12.28 6.87 15.18
N PRO A 101 11.18 6.37 14.59
CA PRO A 101 10.35 5.33 15.20
C PRO A 101 11.10 4.01 15.38
N PHE A 102 12.06 3.70 14.50
CA PHE A 102 12.92 2.52 14.60
C PHE A 102 13.95 2.66 15.73
N GLU A 103 14.58 3.83 15.85
CA GLU A 103 15.57 4.15 16.88
C GLU A 103 14.93 4.24 18.27
N LEU A 104 13.74 4.84 18.38
CA LEU A 104 12.99 5.01 19.64
C LEU A 104 12.36 3.70 20.13
N ALA A 105 12.01 2.77 19.25
CA ALA A 105 11.45 1.48 19.64
C ALA A 105 12.45 0.62 20.41
N GLY A 106 13.76 0.85 20.23
CA GLY A 106 14.82 0.06 20.87
C GLY A 106 14.87 -1.39 20.39
N SER A 107 15.68 -2.20 21.08
CA SER A 107 15.81 -3.63 20.80
C SER A 107 15.72 -4.44 22.09
N ILE A 108 15.12 -5.62 22.01
CA ILE A 108 15.15 -6.58 23.10
C ILE A 108 16.24 -7.60 22.79
N ARG A 109 17.08 -7.87 23.78
CA ARG A 109 18.11 -8.90 23.70
C ARG A 109 17.52 -10.23 24.15
N LEU A 110 17.41 -11.19 23.23
CA LEU A 110 17.02 -12.57 23.50
C LEU A 110 18.27 -13.44 23.36
N GLY A 111 19.00 -13.62 24.47
CA GLY A 111 20.29 -14.32 24.47
C GLY A 111 21.35 -13.55 23.68
N GLU A 112 21.96 -14.20 22.67
CA GLU A 112 22.95 -13.58 21.77
C GLU A 112 22.32 -12.84 20.58
N TYR A 113 21.01 -12.92 20.38
CA TYR A 113 20.32 -12.30 19.25
C TYR A 113 19.68 -10.95 19.65
N PHE A 114 19.93 -9.93 18.83
CA PHE A 114 19.28 -8.62 18.94
C PHE A 114 18.06 -8.57 18.03
N ILE A 115 16.87 -8.43 18.62
CA ILE A 115 15.62 -8.30 17.87
C ILE A 115 15.12 -6.85 18.01
N PRO A 116 15.10 -6.07 16.91
CA PRO A 116 14.48 -4.75 16.91
C PRO A 116 12.98 -4.86 17.24
N LEU A 117 12.52 -4.11 18.23
CA LEU A 117 11.11 -4.12 18.65
C LEU A 117 10.18 -3.64 17.53
N TYR A 118 10.67 -2.70 16.71
CA TYR A 118 9.96 -2.20 15.54
C TYR A 118 9.61 -3.31 14.55
N ASN A 119 10.53 -4.24 14.26
CA ASN A 119 10.26 -5.34 13.32
C ASN A 119 9.17 -6.28 13.85
N THR A 120 9.17 -6.53 15.16
CA THR A 120 8.12 -7.33 15.81
C THR A 120 6.76 -6.65 15.70
N TYR A 121 6.71 -5.33 15.89
CA TYR A 121 5.50 -4.52 15.70
C TYR A 121 5.01 -4.54 14.24
N VAL A 122 5.90 -4.43 13.25
CA VAL A 122 5.54 -4.50 11.83
C VAL A 122 4.96 -5.88 11.49
N ILE A 123 5.55 -6.96 11.99
CA ILE A 123 5.03 -8.32 11.79
C ILE A 123 3.64 -8.47 12.42
N LEU A 124 3.46 -8.03 13.67
CA LEU A 124 2.17 -8.10 14.36
C LEU A 124 1.10 -7.27 13.63
N SER A 125 1.43 -6.04 13.23
CA SER A 125 0.50 -5.18 12.50
C SER A 125 0.15 -5.76 11.13
N ALA A 126 1.09 -6.36 10.41
CA ALA A 126 0.82 -7.06 9.15
C ALA A 126 -0.17 -8.22 9.33
N PHE A 127 -0.01 -9.05 10.37
CA PHE A 127 -0.97 -10.11 10.69
C PHE A 127 -2.36 -9.56 11.03
N VAL A 128 -2.42 -8.49 11.83
CA VAL A 128 -3.69 -7.83 12.18
C VAL A 128 -4.38 -7.26 10.94
N ILE A 129 -3.65 -6.56 10.07
CA ILE A 129 -4.18 -5.99 8.83
C ILE A 129 -4.68 -7.11 7.90
N ALA A 130 -3.91 -8.19 7.73
CA ALA A 130 -4.31 -9.33 6.93
C ALA A 130 -5.59 -9.99 7.47
N PHE A 131 -5.69 -10.16 8.80
CA PHE A 131 -6.88 -10.71 9.44
C PHE A 131 -8.10 -9.79 9.28
N LEU A 132 -7.94 -8.48 9.49
CA LEU A 132 -9.01 -7.50 9.31
C LEU A 132 -9.49 -7.47 7.85
N LEU A 133 -8.57 -7.53 6.89
CA LEU A 133 -8.91 -7.57 5.47
C LEU A 133 -9.65 -8.86 5.11
N TRP A 134 -9.20 -10.00 5.62
CA TRP A 134 -9.90 -11.27 5.46
C TRP A 134 -11.32 -11.19 6.05
N TYR A 135 -11.45 -10.71 7.28
CA TYR A 135 -12.76 -10.55 7.93
C TYR A 135 -13.65 -9.61 7.12
N PHE A 136 -13.13 -8.48 6.66
CA PHE A 136 -13.86 -7.54 5.83
C PHE A 136 -14.36 -8.20 4.53
N LEU A 137 -13.48 -8.87 3.78
CA LEU A 137 -13.83 -9.48 2.50
C LEU A 137 -14.79 -10.68 2.62
N PHE A 138 -14.60 -11.53 3.63
CA PHE A 138 -15.32 -12.79 3.75
C PHE A 138 -16.57 -12.72 4.65
N LYS A 139 -16.59 -11.85 5.66
CA LYS A 139 -17.69 -11.78 6.64
C LYS A 139 -18.62 -10.58 6.45
N THR A 140 -18.23 -9.54 5.70
CA THR A 140 -19.10 -8.37 5.50
C THR A 140 -19.90 -8.45 4.20
N ARG A 141 -21.07 -7.79 4.19
CA ARG A 141 -21.92 -7.66 2.99
C ARG A 141 -21.19 -6.91 1.87
N LEU A 142 -20.44 -5.87 2.22
CA LEU A 142 -19.65 -5.10 1.24
C LEU A 142 -18.56 -5.96 0.59
N GLY A 143 -17.85 -6.78 1.37
CA GLY A 143 -16.87 -7.72 0.86
C GLY A 143 -17.46 -8.78 -0.08
N MET A 144 -18.69 -9.23 0.19
CA MET A 144 -19.43 -10.13 -0.71
C MET A 144 -19.73 -9.46 -2.05
N VAL A 145 -20.22 -8.21 -2.03
CA VAL A 145 -20.52 -7.44 -3.26
C VAL A 145 -19.26 -7.17 -4.08
N ILE A 146 -18.15 -6.80 -3.43
CA ILE A 146 -16.85 -6.58 -4.10
C ILE A 146 -16.39 -7.86 -4.81
N ARG A 147 -16.46 -9.01 -4.12
CA ARG A 147 -16.07 -10.29 -4.72
C ARG A 147 -17.00 -10.70 -5.86
N ALA A 148 -18.32 -10.50 -5.72
CA ALA A 148 -19.27 -10.75 -6.80
C ALA A 148 -18.98 -9.89 -8.03
N ALA A 149 -18.74 -8.58 -7.83
CA ALA A 149 -18.40 -7.64 -8.90
C ALA A 149 -17.07 -7.96 -9.59
N SER A 150 -16.12 -8.58 -8.88
CA SER A 150 -14.84 -9.01 -9.47
C SER A 150 -14.94 -10.25 -10.37
N MET A 151 -15.96 -11.10 -10.15
CA MET A 151 -16.19 -12.27 -10.99
C MET A 151 -16.92 -11.89 -12.28
N ASP A 152 -17.99 -11.11 -12.14
CA ASP A 152 -18.77 -10.63 -13.28
C ASP A 152 -19.37 -9.26 -12.97
N LEU A 153 -18.81 -8.23 -13.60
CA LEU A 153 -19.24 -6.85 -13.45
C LEU A 153 -20.62 -6.61 -14.12
N GLU A 154 -20.90 -7.28 -15.24
CA GLU A 154 -22.13 -7.12 -16.01
C GLU A 154 -23.32 -7.79 -15.31
N MET A 155 -23.09 -8.96 -14.71
CA MET A 155 -24.13 -9.58 -13.89
C MET A 155 -24.40 -8.77 -12.62
N ALA A 156 -23.36 -8.19 -12.01
CA ALA A 156 -23.52 -7.33 -10.85
C ALA A 156 -24.32 -6.04 -11.16
N THR A 157 -24.08 -5.39 -12.30
CA THR A 157 -24.87 -4.22 -12.74
C THR A 157 -26.33 -4.59 -12.98
N ALA A 158 -26.59 -5.74 -13.62
CA ALA A 158 -27.95 -6.20 -13.93
C ALA A 158 -28.79 -6.45 -12.67
N LEU A 159 -28.16 -6.89 -11.57
CA LEU A 159 -28.79 -7.07 -10.26
C LEU A 159 -29.03 -5.75 -9.49
N GLY A 160 -28.75 -4.60 -10.11
CA GLY A 160 -28.96 -3.28 -9.52
C GLY A 160 -27.89 -2.86 -8.50
N THR A 161 -26.74 -3.54 -8.47
CA THR A 161 -25.65 -3.09 -7.60
C THR A 161 -25.02 -1.81 -8.15
N ASN A 162 -24.79 -0.85 -7.27
CA ASN A 162 -24.16 0.41 -7.65
C ASN A 162 -22.65 0.18 -7.85
N VAL A 163 -22.25 -0.14 -9.09
CA VAL A 163 -20.85 -0.39 -9.45
C VAL A 163 -19.95 0.76 -9.08
N ARG A 164 -20.44 2.01 -9.19
CA ARG A 164 -19.66 3.19 -8.81
C ARG A 164 -19.28 3.14 -7.33
N MET A 165 -20.21 2.78 -6.45
CA MET A 165 -19.92 2.59 -5.02
C MET A 165 -18.96 1.43 -4.76
N VAL A 166 -19.12 0.30 -5.46
CA VAL A 166 -18.23 -0.85 -5.29
C VAL A 166 -16.80 -0.51 -5.71
N LEU A 167 -16.64 0.20 -6.83
CA LEU A 167 -15.34 0.67 -7.31
C LEU A 167 -14.72 1.69 -6.34
N LEU A 168 -15.50 2.66 -5.86
CA LEU A 168 -15.08 3.65 -4.87
C LEU A 168 -14.54 2.98 -3.61
N LEU A 169 -15.29 2.02 -3.07
CA LEU A 169 -14.89 1.28 -1.87
C LEU A 169 -13.64 0.43 -2.11
N THR A 170 -13.54 -0.23 -3.25
CA THR A 170 -12.39 -1.08 -3.58
C THR A 170 -11.12 -0.24 -3.72
N VAL A 171 -11.20 0.91 -4.40
CA VAL A 171 -10.04 1.80 -4.57
C VAL A 171 -9.68 2.52 -3.28
N ALA A 172 -10.66 2.96 -2.48
CA ALA A 172 -10.38 3.51 -1.15
C ALA A 172 -9.68 2.48 -0.26
N LEU A 173 -10.16 1.22 -0.25
CA LEU A 173 -9.55 0.16 0.53
C LEU A 173 -8.13 -0.17 0.03
N ALA A 174 -7.91 -0.20 -1.28
CA ALA A 174 -6.58 -0.39 -1.85
C ALA A 174 -5.62 0.75 -1.48
N GLY A 175 -6.07 2.00 -1.59
CA GLY A 175 -5.31 3.18 -1.18
C GLY A 175 -4.99 3.19 0.32
N PHE A 176 -5.96 2.80 1.17
CA PHE A 176 -5.76 2.68 2.60
C PHE A 176 -4.65 1.67 2.94
N LEU A 177 -4.71 0.47 2.33
CA LEU A 177 -3.70 -0.57 2.54
C LEU A 177 -2.34 -0.18 1.96
N ALA A 178 -2.30 0.49 0.81
CA ALA A 178 -1.07 0.99 0.22
C ALA A 178 -0.40 2.05 1.11
N GLY A 179 -1.18 2.98 1.67
CA GLY A 179 -0.67 3.99 2.60
C GLY A 179 -0.22 3.41 3.95
N LEU A 180 -0.97 2.46 4.51
CA LEU A 180 -0.56 1.73 5.72
C LEU A 180 0.72 0.93 5.49
N GLY A 181 0.76 0.14 4.41
CA GLY A 181 1.91 -0.69 4.06
C GLY A 181 3.16 0.16 3.80
N GLY A 182 3.00 1.27 3.06
CA GLY A 182 4.04 2.26 2.86
C GLY A 182 4.55 2.75 4.22
N GLY A 183 3.67 3.35 5.02
CA GLY A 183 4.03 3.95 6.30
C GLY A 183 4.75 3.03 7.30
N LEU A 184 4.43 1.73 7.30
CA LEU A 184 5.11 0.72 8.12
C LEU A 184 6.48 0.30 7.56
N PHE A 185 6.71 0.51 6.26
CA PHE A 185 7.92 0.08 5.56
C PHE A 185 9.09 1.09 5.67
N ILE A 186 8.82 2.40 5.64
CA ILE A 186 9.89 3.43 5.64
C ILE A 186 10.76 3.41 6.89
N PRO A 187 10.25 3.27 8.13
CA PRO A 187 11.13 3.42 9.28
C PRO A 187 12.22 2.35 9.36
N ALA A 188 11.98 1.18 8.78
CA ALA A 188 12.97 0.12 8.61
C ALA A 188 13.87 0.32 7.37
N THR A 189 13.50 1.21 6.45
CA THR A 189 14.16 1.40 5.15
C THR A 189 14.37 2.89 4.84
N SER A 190 14.49 3.26 3.57
CA SER A 190 14.63 4.65 3.14
C SER A 190 13.77 4.86 1.91
N ALA A 191 13.07 6.00 1.87
CA ALA A 191 12.30 6.35 0.71
C ALA A 191 13.22 6.88 -0.41
N MET A 192 13.33 6.13 -1.50
CA MET A 192 14.10 6.44 -2.70
C MET A 192 13.18 6.62 -3.92
N LEU A 193 13.59 7.45 -4.87
CA LEU A 193 12.89 7.59 -6.15
C LEU A 193 13.01 6.29 -6.95
N GLY A 194 11.96 5.91 -7.68
CA GLY A 194 11.91 4.67 -8.44
C GLY A 194 11.55 3.41 -7.65
N MET A 195 11.37 3.48 -6.33
CA MET A 195 10.97 2.31 -5.51
C MET A 195 9.63 1.69 -5.96
N SER A 196 8.76 2.51 -6.56
CA SER A 196 7.43 2.13 -7.04
C SER A 196 7.51 1.00 -8.07
N VAL A 197 8.49 1.08 -8.98
CA VAL A 197 8.71 0.09 -10.05
C VAL A 197 9.28 -1.21 -9.50
N GLU A 198 10.25 -1.15 -8.58
CA GLU A 198 10.80 -2.35 -7.95
C GLU A 198 9.72 -3.11 -7.16
N LEU A 199 8.90 -2.38 -6.42
CA LEU A 199 7.77 -2.95 -5.68
C LEU A 199 6.67 -3.46 -6.60
N LEU A 200 6.45 -2.84 -7.76
CA LEU A 200 5.53 -3.34 -8.78
C LEU A 200 5.93 -4.73 -9.23
N VAL A 201 7.21 -4.91 -9.57
CA VAL A 201 7.75 -6.20 -10.04
C VAL A 201 7.62 -7.24 -8.93
N LEU A 202 7.99 -6.90 -7.69
CA LEU A 202 7.91 -7.82 -6.56
C LEU A 202 6.46 -8.22 -6.25
N ALA A 203 5.53 -7.26 -6.24
CA ALA A 203 4.11 -7.54 -6.05
C ALA A 203 3.54 -8.44 -7.16
N PHE A 204 3.98 -8.23 -8.41
CA PHE A 204 3.59 -9.09 -9.53
C PHE A 204 4.08 -10.52 -9.33
N VAL A 205 5.34 -10.71 -8.94
CA VAL A 205 5.91 -12.04 -8.62
C VAL A 205 5.09 -12.73 -7.52
N VAL A 206 4.77 -12.02 -6.44
CA VAL A 206 3.95 -12.55 -5.33
C VAL A 206 2.57 -13.00 -5.80
N VAL A 207 1.88 -12.19 -6.60
CA VAL A 207 0.52 -12.49 -7.08
C VAL A 207 0.53 -13.62 -8.11
N VAL A 208 1.55 -13.71 -8.96
CA VAL A 208 1.68 -14.80 -9.93
C VAL A 208 1.95 -16.14 -9.23
N ILE A 209 2.84 -16.16 -8.24
CA ILE A 209 3.11 -17.36 -7.43
C ILE A 209 1.89 -17.74 -6.59
N GLY A 210 1.24 -16.77 -5.96
CA GLY A 210 0.06 -16.98 -5.12
C GLY A 210 -1.21 -17.35 -5.90
N GLY A 211 -1.29 -16.99 -7.17
CA GLY A 211 -2.46 -17.19 -8.01
C GLY A 211 -3.35 -15.96 -8.10
N LEU A 212 -3.61 -15.52 -9.33
CA LEU A 212 -4.43 -14.34 -9.64
C LEU A 212 -5.84 -14.49 -9.07
N GLY A 213 -6.22 -13.58 -8.15
CA GLY A 213 -7.55 -13.55 -7.53
C GLY A 213 -7.68 -14.37 -6.24
N SER A 214 -6.63 -15.03 -5.78
CA SER A 214 -6.64 -15.78 -4.51
C SER A 214 -6.05 -14.95 -3.36
N PHE A 215 -6.88 -14.59 -2.38
CA PHE A 215 -6.42 -13.88 -1.18
C PHE A 215 -5.38 -14.69 -0.38
N PHE A 216 -5.71 -15.95 -0.06
CA PHE A 216 -4.82 -16.83 0.70
C PHE A 216 -3.57 -17.21 -0.10
N GLY A 217 -3.73 -17.38 -1.41
CA GLY A 217 -2.63 -17.64 -2.31
C GLY A 217 -1.59 -16.51 -2.29
N SER A 218 -2.02 -15.25 -2.42
CA SER A 218 -1.14 -14.09 -2.32
C SER A 218 -0.45 -13.97 -0.96
N LEU A 219 -1.13 -14.32 0.14
CA LEU A 219 -0.53 -14.32 1.47
C LEU A 219 0.63 -15.32 1.55
N ILE A 220 0.41 -16.56 1.10
CA ILE A 220 1.44 -17.61 1.06
C ILE A 220 2.56 -17.23 0.10
N GLY A 221 2.23 -16.68 -1.06
CA GLY A 221 3.20 -16.17 -2.04
C GLY A 221 4.09 -15.09 -1.45
N ALA A 222 3.53 -14.15 -0.68
CA ALA A 222 4.28 -13.10 -0.01
C ALA A 222 5.28 -13.66 1.02
N PHE A 223 4.86 -14.66 1.80
CA PHE A 223 5.76 -15.35 2.75
C PHE A 223 6.91 -16.06 2.04
N ILE A 224 6.63 -16.82 0.96
CA ILE A 224 7.66 -17.53 0.21
C ILE A 224 8.66 -16.55 -0.40
N VAL A 225 8.17 -15.52 -1.09
CA VAL A 225 9.03 -14.51 -1.73
C VAL A 225 9.86 -13.76 -0.68
N SER A 226 9.28 -13.43 0.47
CA SER A 226 10.00 -12.76 1.54
C SER A 226 11.13 -13.63 2.11
N ILE A 227 10.89 -14.93 2.32
CA ILE A 227 11.92 -15.86 2.83
C ILE A 227 13.06 -15.98 1.82
N LEU A 228 12.74 -16.15 0.53
CA LEU A 228 13.76 -16.25 -0.53
C LEU A 228 14.61 -14.99 -0.63
N ARG A 229 13.97 -13.81 -0.54
CA ARG A 229 14.66 -12.51 -0.53
C ARG A 229 15.54 -12.31 0.71
N THR A 230 15.23 -12.93 1.85
CA THR A 230 16.08 -12.85 3.04
C THR A 230 17.30 -13.77 2.95
N ILE A 231 17.21 -14.87 2.22
CA ILE A 231 18.31 -15.85 2.07
C ILE A 231 19.32 -15.42 0.99
N THR A 232 18.88 -14.65 -0.01
CA THR A 232 19.68 -14.21 -1.16
C THR A 232 20.22 -12.80 -0.93
#